data_AF-A0A3S7EBB2-F1
#
_entry.id   AF-A0A3S7EBB2-F1
#
_cell.length_a   1.000
_cell.length_b   1.000
_cell.length_c   1.000
_cell.angle_alpha   90.00
_cell.angle_beta   90.00
_cell.angle_gamma   90.00
#
_symmetry.space_group_name_H-M   'P 1'
#
loop_
_entity.id
_entity.type
_entity.pdbx_description
1 polymer ?
#
loop_
_entity_poly.entity_id
_entity_poly.type
_entity_poly.pdbx_seq_one_letter_code
_entity_poly.pdbx_strand_id
1 'polypeptide(L)'
;MIKNKHLLTLLPTLCIASFVQAQTVYDDETNKLDIYGRLEGQVAKGDASFAGENDWLGRMNGRLGFNMSRELDAIDNSRVVGKIEWQIRTEVNDSRLDEGDDLEARYSYLGIEHDDWGMVIFGRTKNPLYQVMKMTDKYKNYTPGIYNFGVSSIDTSYKYNRQDATLQYNAEFGMHEIQAAYVMGNGENDRLDHAMMASYRLNYKGDGFKLSPAIAVSQFKRHDDNTDTKRKQHDQIMAGVELSPKWSSCVPPHQKTICFRAITFRVSKHNTEHTLC
;
A
#
# COMPACT_ATOMS: atom_id res chain seq x y z
N MET A 1 21.42 -29.45 39.44
CA MET A 1 21.45 -29.35 37.96
C MET A 1 20.11 -28.80 37.47
N ILE A 2 20.01 -27.50 37.24
CA ILE A 2 18.83 -26.90 36.59
C ILE A 2 19.16 -26.84 35.10
N LYS A 3 18.41 -27.60 34.29
CA LYS A 3 18.56 -27.69 32.83
C LYS A 3 18.16 -26.36 32.20
N ASN A 4 19.14 -25.63 31.68
CA ASN A 4 18.92 -24.57 30.69
C ASN A 4 18.27 -25.17 29.44
N LYS A 5 16.96 -25.04 29.28
CA LYS A 5 16.28 -25.35 28.01
C LYS A 5 16.20 -24.08 27.16
N HIS A 6 17.21 -23.97 26.31
CA HIS A 6 17.17 -23.52 24.92
C HIS A 6 16.32 -22.28 24.59
N LEU A 7 17.04 -21.15 24.50
CA LEU A 7 17.12 -20.28 23.32
C LEU A 7 15.81 -20.09 22.53
N LEU A 8 15.23 -18.91 22.71
CA LEU A 8 14.24 -18.27 21.86
C LEU A 8 14.66 -18.38 20.37
N THR A 9 14.22 -19.43 19.66
CA THR A 9 14.41 -19.54 18.21
C THR A 9 13.39 -18.65 17.52
N LEU A 10 13.59 -17.34 17.64
CA LEU A 10 12.99 -16.35 16.77
C LEU A 10 13.75 -16.43 15.43
N LEU A 11 13.41 -17.41 14.58
CA LEU A 11 13.74 -17.34 13.15
C LEU A 11 12.51 -16.78 12.42
N PRO A 12 12.32 -15.46 12.38
CA PRO A 12 11.35 -14.88 11.47
C PRO A 12 11.83 -15.21 10.05
N THR A 13 10.92 -15.68 9.19
CA THR A 13 11.05 -15.80 7.72
C THR A 13 12.38 -15.28 7.15
N LEU A 14 13.20 -16.17 6.60
CA LEU A 14 14.39 -15.80 5.86
C LEU A 14 14.00 -15.59 4.39
N CYS A 15 14.07 -14.34 3.91
CA CYS A 15 14.08 -14.08 2.47
C CYS A 15 15.43 -14.53 1.93
N ILE A 16 15.45 -15.64 1.20
CA ILE A 16 16.71 -16.25 0.73
C ILE A 16 17.27 -15.48 -0.47
N ALA A 17 16.39 -15.00 -1.36
CA ALA A 17 16.78 -14.18 -2.50
C ALA A 17 15.61 -13.34 -3.00
N SER A 18 15.90 -12.09 -3.36
CA SER A 18 15.01 -11.27 -4.17
C SER A 18 15.80 -10.71 -5.34
N PHE A 19 15.33 -10.96 -6.55
CA PHE A 19 15.86 -10.37 -7.78
C PHE A 19 14.88 -9.29 -8.24
N VAL A 20 15.34 -8.05 -8.39
CA VAL A 20 14.56 -6.94 -8.93
C VAL A 20 15.29 -6.45 -10.17
N GLN A 21 14.57 -6.32 -11.28
CA GLN A 21 15.14 -5.88 -12.55
C GLN A 21 14.17 -4.92 -13.22
N ALA A 22 14.69 -3.87 -13.84
CA ALA A 22 13.95 -2.94 -14.68
C ALA A 22 14.79 -2.66 -15.93
N GLN A 23 14.17 -2.82 -17.11
CA GLN A 23 14.79 -2.58 -18.42
C GLN A 23 13.91 -1.60 -19.21
N THR A 24 14.52 -0.55 -19.73
CA THR A 24 13.90 0.26 -20.78
C THR A 24 13.94 -0.53 -22.08
N VAL A 25 12.77 -0.80 -22.65
CA VAL A 25 12.61 -1.59 -23.89
C VAL A 25 12.22 -0.73 -25.08
N TYR A 26 11.77 0.50 -24.83
CA TYR A 26 11.51 1.52 -25.83
C TYR A 26 11.84 2.88 -25.23
N ASP A 27 12.58 3.69 -25.97
CA ASP A 27 12.99 5.04 -25.59
C ASP A 27 13.21 5.82 -26.90
N ASP A 28 12.30 6.74 -27.20
CA ASP A 28 12.44 7.71 -28.30
C ASP A 28 12.43 9.14 -27.75
N GLU A 29 12.39 10.15 -28.62
CA GLU A 29 12.42 11.56 -28.20
C GLU A 29 11.25 11.99 -27.31
N THR A 30 10.12 11.28 -27.34
CA THR A 30 8.89 11.66 -26.63
C THR A 30 8.29 10.54 -25.78
N ASN A 31 8.63 9.28 -26.02
CA ASN A 31 7.97 8.10 -25.45
C ASN A 31 8.99 7.18 -24.78
N LYS A 32 8.59 6.62 -23.64
CA LYS A 32 9.38 5.64 -22.90
C LYS A 32 8.53 4.49 -22.38
N LEU A 33 9.07 3.28 -22.50
CA LEU A 33 8.49 2.05 -21.95
C LEU A 33 9.52 1.29 -21.13
N ASP A 34 9.24 1.15 -19.85
CA ASP A 34 10.03 0.33 -18.94
C ASP A 34 9.26 -0.95 -18.59
N ILE A 35 9.93 -2.09 -18.69
CA ILE A 35 9.48 -3.36 -18.12
C ILE A 35 10.26 -3.59 -16.84
N TYR A 36 9.56 -3.92 -15.76
CA TYR A 36 10.21 -4.27 -14.50
C TYR A 36 9.56 -5.50 -13.87
N GLY A 37 10.34 -6.20 -13.07
CA GLY A 37 9.89 -7.38 -12.38
C GLY A 37 10.62 -7.61 -11.07
N ARG A 38 10.05 -8.50 -10.28
CA ARG A 38 10.68 -9.02 -9.08
C ARG A 38 10.37 -10.49 -8.92
N LEU A 39 11.39 -11.30 -8.62
CA LEU A 39 11.22 -12.65 -8.11
C LEU A 39 11.68 -12.69 -6.65
N GLU A 40 10.96 -13.43 -5.82
CA GLU A 40 11.20 -13.47 -4.38
C GLU A 40 10.96 -14.89 -3.85
N GLY A 41 12.02 -15.49 -3.30
CA GLY A 41 11.97 -16.76 -2.61
C GLY A 41 12.00 -16.57 -1.09
N GLN A 42 11.08 -17.21 -0.39
CA GLN A 42 10.94 -17.14 1.06
C GLN A 42 10.94 -18.53 1.66
N VAL A 43 11.65 -18.69 2.78
CA VAL A 43 11.56 -19.90 3.60
C VAL A 43 11.26 -19.51 5.04
N ALA A 44 10.33 -20.23 5.65
CA ALA A 44 9.87 -19.97 7.00
C ALA A 44 9.77 -21.25 7.83
N LYS A 45 9.88 -21.08 9.15
CA LYS A 45 9.64 -22.13 10.15
C LYS A 45 8.92 -21.54 11.36
N GLY A 46 7.98 -22.30 11.91
CA GLY A 46 7.30 -21.99 13.18
C GLY A 46 6.13 -21.03 13.06
N ASP A 47 5.27 -21.04 14.08
CA ASP A 47 3.94 -20.41 14.09
C ASP A 47 3.92 -18.89 13.94
N ALA A 48 5.06 -18.24 14.16
CA ALA A 48 5.25 -16.81 13.97
C ALA A 48 5.39 -16.40 12.48
N SER A 49 5.07 -17.32 11.56
CA SER A 49 5.29 -17.19 10.12
C SER A 49 4.15 -17.82 9.33
N PHE A 50 4.32 -17.97 8.02
CA PHE A 50 3.36 -18.71 7.20
C PHE A 50 3.53 -20.25 7.29
N ALA A 51 4.52 -20.74 8.04
CA ALA A 51 4.71 -22.15 8.35
C ALA A 51 4.01 -22.55 9.65
N GLY A 52 3.65 -23.83 9.80
CA GLY A 52 3.20 -24.39 11.07
C GLY A 52 4.35 -24.62 12.06
N GLU A 53 4.02 -24.86 13.32
CA GLU A 53 4.92 -25.00 14.49
C GLU A 53 6.17 -25.84 14.18
N ASN A 54 5.97 -26.96 13.49
CA ASN A 54 7.02 -27.94 13.19
C ASN A 54 7.39 -28.01 11.70
N ASP A 55 6.86 -27.13 10.87
CA ASP A 55 7.00 -27.20 9.41
C ASP A 55 8.09 -26.26 8.89
N TRP A 56 8.71 -26.67 7.79
CA TRP A 56 9.47 -25.80 6.92
C TRP A 56 8.67 -25.57 5.65
N LEU A 57 8.26 -24.33 5.39
CA LEU A 57 7.55 -23.98 4.16
C LEU A 57 8.39 -23.04 3.29
N GLY A 58 8.42 -23.34 2.00
CA GLY A 58 8.97 -22.48 0.95
C GLY A 58 7.84 -21.82 0.16
N ARG A 59 8.04 -20.56 -0.21
CA ARG A 59 7.09 -19.77 -1.02
C ARG A 59 7.86 -18.99 -2.06
N MET A 60 7.33 -18.97 -3.29
CA MET A 60 7.86 -18.12 -4.36
C MET A 60 6.77 -17.16 -4.84
N ASN A 61 7.17 -15.90 -4.96
CA ASN A 61 6.30 -14.80 -5.33
C ASN A 61 6.99 -13.97 -6.41
N GLY A 62 6.19 -13.50 -7.36
CA GLY A 62 6.64 -12.70 -8.48
C GLY A 62 5.89 -11.37 -8.58
N ARG A 63 6.49 -10.42 -9.27
CA ARG A 63 5.83 -9.24 -9.82
C ARG A 63 6.33 -8.99 -11.22
N LEU A 64 5.43 -8.52 -12.07
CA LEU A 64 5.72 -8.02 -13.39
C LEU A 64 4.95 -6.73 -13.59
N GLY A 65 5.58 -5.72 -14.18
CA GLY A 65 4.91 -4.48 -14.48
C GLY A 65 5.57 -3.69 -15.60
N PHE A 66 4.80 -2.71 -16.05
CA PHE A 66 5.13 -1.80 -17.13
C PHE A 66 4.94 -0.37 -16.62
N ASN A 67 5.91 0.50 -16.88
CA ASN A 67 5.73 1.94 -16.78
C ASN A 67 5.83 2.53 -18.17
N MET A 68 4.89 3.40 -18.51
CA MET A 68 4.78 4.06 -19.81
C MET A 68 4.78 5.56 -19.57
N SER A 69 5.52 6.32 -20.37
CA SER A 69 5.39 7.78 -20.37
C SER A 69 5.49 8.34 -21.77
N ARG A 70 4.76 9.43 -22.01
CA ARG A 70 4.81 10.20 -23.25
C ARG A 70 4.80 11.70 -22.95
N GLU A 71 5.79 12.44 -23.43
CA GLU A 71 5.83 13.90 -23.36
C GLU A 71 4.66 14.53 -24.14
N LEU A 72 4.14 15.64 -23.62
CA LEU A 72 3.02 16.36 -24.19
C LEU A 72 3.48 17.67 -24.82
N ASP A 73 3.34 17.80 -26.13
CA ASP A 73 3.65 19.04 -26.85
C ASP A 73 2.66 20.18 -26.54
N ALA A 74 1.45 19.83 -26.09
CA ALA A 74 0.37 20.81 -25.85
C ALA A 74 0.49 21.51 -24.48
N ILE A 75 1.27 20.94 -23.55
CA ILE A 75 1.45 21.46 -22.20
C ILE A 75 2.91 21.26 -21.83
N ASP A 76 3.67 22.35 -21.81
CA ASP A 76 5.09 22.32 -21.47
C ASP A 76 5.35 21.61 -20.12
N ASN A 77 6.48 20.92 -20.03
CA ASN A 77 6.91 20.18 -18.83
C ASN A 77 5.88 19.15 -18.33
N SER A 78 5.06 18.62 -19.24
CA SER A 78 4.06 17.61 -18.93
C SER A 78 4.27 16.32 -19.71
N ARG A 79 3.86 15.22 -19.08
CA ARG A 79 3.84 13.90 -19.69
C ARG A 79 2.57 13.14 -19.31
N VAL A 80 2.06 12.36 -20.24
CA VAL A 80 1.14 11.27 -19.93
C VAL A 80 1.95 10.16 -19.28
N VAL A 81 1.43 9.59 -18.20
CA VAL A 81 2.05 8.48 -17.48
C VAL A 81 1.06 7.34 -17.32
N GLY A 82 1.54 6.12 -17.51
CA GLY A 82 0.77 4.89 -17.39
C GLY A 82 1.52 3.84 -16.58
N LYS A 83 0.81 3.06 -15.78
CA LYS A 83 1.40 1.96 -15.02
C LYS A 83 0.45 0.77 -14.95
N ILE A 84 0.99 -0.41 -15.22
CA ILE A 84 0.33 -1.68 -14.95
C ILE A 84 1.29 -2.58 -14.17
N GLU A 85 0.81 -3.23 -13.11
CA GLU A 85 1.60 -4.18 -12.29
C GLU A 85 0.71 -5.35 -11.90
N TRP A 86 1.24 -6.57 -11.98
CA TRP A 86 0.61 -7.79 -11.47
C TRP A 86 1.46 -8.43 -10.38
N GLN A 87 0.79 -9.08 -9.43
CA GLN A 87 1.39 -10.06 -8.53
C GLN A 87 1.24 -11.44 -9.14
N ILE A 88 2.33 -12.22 -9.11
CA ILE A 88 2.32 -13.62 -9.51
C ILE A 88 2.52 -14.45 -8.23
N ARG A 89 1.61 -15.35 -7.93
CA ARG A 89 1.78 -16.35 -6.85
C ARG A 89 2.10 -17.68 -7.50
N THR A 90 3.14 -18.36 -7.04
CA THR A 90 3.54 -19.67 -7.61
C THR A 90 3.31 -20.79 -6.59
N GLU A 91 2.34 -20.60 -5.70
CA GLU A 91 2.08 -21.46 -4.53
C GLU A 91 0.85 -22.33 -4.81
N VAL A 92 0.92 -23.24 -5.80
CA VAL A 92 -0.18 -24.19 -6.05
C VAL A 92 0.35 -25.62 -6.24
N ASN A 93 -0.25 -26.55 -5.50
CA ASN A 93 -0.19 -27.98 -5.76
C ASN A 93 -0.93 -28.26 -7.09
N ASP A 94 -0.16 -28.65 -8.11
CA ASP A 94 -0.59 -29.48 -9.24
C ASP A 94 -1.53 -28.84 -10.30
N SER A 95 -0.96 -28.58 -11.48
CA SER A 95 -1.52 -28.73 -12.85
C SER A 95 -2.96 -28.30 -13.20
N ARG A 96 -3.62 -27.44 -12.43
CA ARG A 96 -4.90 -26.83 -12.84
C ARG A 96 -4.86 -25.31 -12.80
N LEU A 97 -5.10 -24.70 -13.96
CA LEU A 97 -5.54 -23.31 -14.11
C LEU A 97 -7.03 -23.21 -13.69
N ASP A 98 -7.36 -23.64 -12.48
CA ASP A 98 -8.71 -23.48 -11.96
C ASP A 98 -8.84 -22.06 -11.37
N GLU A 99 -9.69 -21.26 -12.00
CA GLU A 99 -10.28 -19.98 -11.57
C GLU A 99 -9.40 -19.02 -10.73
N GLY A 100 -8.62 -18.19 -11.41
CA GLY A 100 -8.59 -16.74 -11.12
C GLY A 100 -7.56 -16.16 -10.13
N ASP A 101 -6.84 -16.96 -9.34
CA ASP A 101 -6.08 -16.41 -8.19
C ASP A 101 -4.55 -16.22 -8.36
N ASP A 102 -3.97 -16.63 -9.50
CA ASP A 102 -2.51 -16.64 -9.67
C ASP A 102 -1.91 -15.32 -10.17
N LEU A 103 -2.73 -14.48 -10.84
CA LEU A 103 -2.31 -13.20 -11.43
C LEU A 103 -3.18 -12.03 -10.95
N GLU A 104 -2.79 -11.42 -9.83
CA GLU A 104 -3.57 -10.34 -9.20
C GLU A 104 -3.08 -8.96 -9.66
N ALA A 105 -3.96 -8.14 -10.25
CA ALA A 105 -3.65 -6.76 -10.59
C ALA A 105 -3.33 -5.91 -9.33
N ARG A 106 -2.16 -5.28 -9.34
CA ARG A 106 -1.60 -4.47 -8.26
C ARG A 106 -1.74 -2.97 -8.54
N TYR A 107 -1.39 -2.53 -9.73
CA TYR A 107 -1.58 -1.14 -10.17
C TYR A 107 -2.08 -1.16 -11.60
N SER A 108 -2.97 -0.24 -11.94
CA SER A 108 -3.46 -0.06 -13.30
C SER A 108 -4.00 1.36 -13.39
N TYR A 109 -3.19 2.31 -13.83
CA TYR A 109 -3.60 3.70 -13.90
C TYR A 109 -2.99 4.41 -15.10
N LEU A 110 -3.65 5.48 -15.53
CA LEU A 110 -3.19 6.46 -16.51
C LEU A 110 -3.38 7.86 -15.93
N GLY A 111 -2.54 8.82 -16.31
CA GLY A 111 -2.67 10.18 -15.85
C GLY A 111 -1.76 11.16 -16.57
N ILE A 112 -1.75 12.39 -16.07
CA ILE A 112 -0.86 13.45 -16.50
C ILE A 112 0.01 13.84 -15.31
N GLU A 113 1.31 13.95 -15.55
CA GLU A 113 2.31 14.44 -14.62
C GLU A 113 2.92 15.71 -15.20
N HIS A 114 3.12 16.71 -14.36
CA HIS A 114 3.80 17.95 -14.68
C HIS A 114 4.81 18.26 -13.58
N ASP A 115 5.96 18.78 -13.98
CA ASP A 115 7.10 18.97 -13.08
C ASP A 115 6.78 19.88 -11.88
N ASP A 116 6.04 20.99 -12.10
CA ASP A 116 5.68 21.93 -11.03
C ASP A 116 4.50 21.53 -10.13
N TRP A 117 3.41 20.97 -10.67
CA TRP A 117 2.19 20.72 -9.88
C TRP A 117 1.97 19.26 -9.50
N GLY A 118 2.82 18.33 -9.96
CA GLY A 118 2.73 16.92 -9.64
C GLY A 118 1.87 16.16 -10.64
N MET A 119 1.07 15.21 -10.16
CA MET A 119 0.46 14.19 -11.01
C MET A 119 -1.01 13.95 -10.66
N VAL A 120 -1.87 13.92 -11.67
CA VAL A 120 -3.26 13.48 -11.57
C VAL A 120 -3.42 12.17 -12.33
N ILE A 121 -3.84 11.10 -11.63
CA ILE A 121 -4.02 9.75 -12.17
C ILE A 121 -5.45 9.26 -11.96
N PHE A 122 -5.89 8.36 -12.82
CA PHE A 122 -7.14 7.62 -12.68
C PHE A 122 -6.91 6.12 -12.85
N GLY A 123 -7.52 5.31 -11.97
CA GLY A 123 -7.54 3.85 -12.09
C GLY A 123 -7.39 3.12 -10.75
N ARG A 124 -6.65 2.00 -10.76
CA ARG A 124 -6.21 1.26 -9.58
C ARG A 124 -4.92 1.86 -9.02
N THR A 125 -5.06 2.70 -8.00
CA THR A 125 -3.96 3.52 -7.45
C THR A 125 -3.57 3.07 -6.04
N LYS A 126 -2.53 3.71 -5.50
CA LYS A 126 -2.08 3.50 -4.12
C LYS A 126 -2.85 4.43 -3.18
N ASN A 127 -3.41 3.85 -2.11
CA ASN A 127 -4.20 4.58 -1.12
C ASN A 127 -3.39 5.70 -0.43
N PRO A 128 -3.87 6.97 -0.40
CA PRO A 128 -3.22 8.09 0.30
C PRO A 128 -2.94 7.83 1.80
N LEU A 129 -3.80 7.08 2.48
CA LEU A 129 -3.61 6.71 3.90
C LEU A 129 -2.30 5.93 4.13
N TYR A 130 -1.78 5.28 3.08
CA TYR A 130 -0.54 4.53 3.14
C TYR A 130 0.67 5.40 3.53
N GLN A 131 0.62 6.73 3.33
CA GLN A 131 1.69 7.64 3.80
C GLN A 131 1.94 7.57 5.31
N VAL A 132 0.88 7.33 6.09
CA VAL A 132 0.97 7.12 7.54
C VAL A 132 1.25 5.65 7.86
N MET A 133 0.56 4.73 7.19
CA MET A 133 0.67 3.29 7.47
C MET A 133 2.08 2.74 7.18
N LYS A 134 2.75 3.25 6.13
CA LYS A 134 4.12 2.85 5.71
C LYS A 134 5.18 3.02 6.81
N MET A 135 4.90 3.84 7.82
CA MET A 135 5.80 4.03 8.97
C MET A 135 5.93 2.76 9.80
N THR A 136 4.86 1.97 9.92
CA THR A 136 4.88 0.74 10.74
C THR A 136 4.80 -0.54 9.90
N ASP A 137 4.55 -0.42 8.60
CA ASP A 137 4.66 -1.50 7.60
C ASP A 137 6.14 -1.84 7.34
N LYS A 138 6.83 -2.32 8.38
CA LYS A 138 8.22 -2.79 8.31
C LYS A 138 8.31 -4.31 8.38
N TYR A 139 7.22 -5.00 8.72
CA TYR A 139 7.15 -6.45 8.88
C TYR A 139 6.15 -7.08 7.91
N LYS A 140 6.65 -7.89 6.98
CA LYS A 140 5.86 -8.47 5.88
C LYS A 140 4.71 -9.38 6.33
N ASN A 141 4.86 -10.10 7.45
CA ASN A 141 3.87 -11.08 7.90
C ASN A 141 2.86 -10.55 8.93
N TYR A 142 3.19 -9.49 9.67
CA TYR A 142 2.36 -8.97 10.77
C TYR A 142 1.51 -7.75 10.38
N THR A 143 1.85 -7.09 9.27
CA THR A 143 1.20 -5.86 8.83
C THR A 143 -0.21 -6.08 8.24
N PRO A 144 -0.50 -7.11 7.43
CA PRO A 144 -1.79 -7.21 6.75
C PRO A 144 -2.99 -7.28 7.71
N GLY A 145 -2.86 -7.99 8.84
CA GLY A 145 -3.95 -8.19 9.80
C GLY A 145 -4.35 -6.91 10.56
N ILE A 146 -3.41 -6.01 10.87
CA ILE A 146 -3.74 -4.77 11.61
C ILE A 146 -4.38 -3.73 10.69
N TYR A 147 -4.03 -3.74 9.39
CA TYR A 147 -4.45 -2.71 8.44
C TYR A 147 -5.65 -3.08 7.58
N ASN A 148 -5.89 -4.38 7.27
CA ASN A 148 -7.09 -4.79 6.52
C ASN A 148 -8.39 -4.44 7.26
N PHE A 149 -8.43 -4.60 8.58
CA PHE A 149 -9.60 -4.22 9.40
C PHE A 149 -9.62 -2.75 9.79
N GLY A 150 -8.63 -1.97 9.32
CA GLY A 150 -8.36 -0.62 9.80
C GLY A 150 -8.66 0.50 8.82
N VAL A 151 -8.67 0.24 7.51
CA VAL A 151 -8.79 1.28 6.47
C VAL A 151 -10.24 1.67 6.22
N SER A 152 -11.15 0.70 6.17
CA SER A 152 -12.59 0.94 6.11
C SER A 152 -13.33 -0.19 6.82
N SER A 153 -14.49 0.12 7.38
CA SER A 153 -15.45 -0.88 7.89
C SER A 153 -16.68 -1.02 6.99
N ILE A 154 -16.67 -0.33 5.85
CA ILE A 154 -17.77 -0.30 4.88
C ILE A 154 -17.50 -1.30 3.76
N ASP A 155 -16.29 -1.36 3.24
CA ASP A 155 -15.95 -2.19 2.07
C ASP A 155 -14.67 -3.01 2.29
N THR A 156 -14.75 -4.30 1.97
CA THR A 156 -13.72 -5.34 2.11
C THR A 156 -12.89 -5.56 0.83
N SER A 157 -13.32 -5.04 -0.32
CA SER A 157 -12.60 -5.10 -1.60
C SER A 157 -11.38 -4.16 -1.62
N TYR A 158 -11.37 -3.14 -0.74
CA TYR A 158 -10.22 -2.28 -0.52
C TYR A 158 -9.16 -2.98 0.32
N LYS A 159 -8.13 -3.49 -0.36
CA LYS A 159 -6.90 -3.89 0.32
C LYS A 159 -6.22 -2.63 0.84
N TYR A 160 -5.71 -2.68 2.06
CA TYR A 160 -5.18 -1.54 2.82
C TYR A 160 -4.14 -0.63 2.10
N ASN A 161 -3.60 -1.05 0.96
CA ASN A 161 -2.65 -0.27 0.16
C ASN A 161 -3.22 0.30 -1.14
N ARG A 162 -4.40 -0.09 -1.63
CA ARG A 162 -4.86 0.19 -3.01
C ARG A 162 -6.37 0.28 -3.16
N GLN A 163 -6.80 1.08 -4.14
CA GLN A 163 -8.20 1.29 -4.50
C GLN A 163 -8.38 1.28 -6.01
N ASP A 164 -9.52 0.77 -6.47
CA ASP A 164 -9.98 0.85 -7.87
C ASP A 164 -10.80 2.12 -8.10
N ALA A 165 -11.11 2.42 -9.37
CA ALA A 165 -11.98 3.55 -9.77
C ALA A 165 -11.66 4.87 -9.06
N THR A 166 -10.36 5.17 -8.91
CA THR A 166 -9.88 6.28 -8.09
C THR A 166 -9.29 7.37 -8.96
N LEU A 167 -9.79 8.60 -8.81
CA LEU A 167 -9.13 9.82 -9.27
C LEU A 167 -8.23 10.32 -8.16
N GLN A 168 -6.92 10.44 -8.41
CA GLN A 168 -5.94 10.77 -7.38
C GLN A 168 -4.94 11.81 -7.85
N TYR A 169 -4.70 12.80 -6.99
CA TYR A 169 -3.65 13.78 -7.07
C TYR A 169 -2.47 13.38 -6.18
N ASN A 170 -1.25 13.49 -6.70
CA ASN A 170 -0.01 13.26 -5.97
C ASN A 170 0.96 14.41 -6.28
N ALA A 171 1.53 15.04 -5.26
CA ALA A 171 2.52 16.08 -5.45
C ALA A 171 3.64 16.01 -4.41
N GLU A 172 4.84 16.35 -4.86
CA GLU A 172 6.02 16.49 -4.02
C GLU A 172 6.62 17.88 -4.21
N PHE A 173 6.57 18.71 -3.18
CA PHE A 173 7.15 20.05 -3.16
C PHE A 173 8.33 20.05 -2.19
N GLY A 174 9.52 19.75 -2.71
CA GLY A 174 10.72 19.62 -1.89
C GLY A 174 10.59 18.55 -0.81
N MET A 175 10.41 18.94 0.44
CA MET A 175 10.22 18.01 1.56
C MET A 175 8.74 17.67 1.86
N HIS A 176 7.79 18.22 1.10
CA HIS A 176 6.36 18.08 1.34
C HIS A 176 5.74 17.10 0.35
N GLU A 177 5.20 15.99 0.83
CA GLU A 177 4.50 14.97 0.03
C GLU A 177 2.99 15.10 0.32
N ILE A 178 2.18 15.42 -0.70
CA ILE A 178 0.72 15.61 -0.59
C ILE A 178 0.02 14.61 -1.51
N GLN A 179 -1.03 13.96 -1.01
CA GLN A 179 -1.89 13.10 -1.84
C GLN A 179 -3.35 13.37 -1.52
N ALA A 180 -4.20 13.37 -2.53
CA ALA A 180 -5.65 13.44 -2.38
C ALA A 180 -6.32 12.50 -3.37
N ALA A 181 -7.38 11.81 -2.96
CA ALA A 181 -8.07 10.86 -3.81
C ALA A 181 -9.59 10.90 -3.61
N TYR A 182 -10.31 10.75 -4.72
CA TYR A 182 -11.73 10.48 -4.77
C TYR A 182 -11.93 9.09 -5.37
N VAL A 183 -12.55 8.20 -4.59
CA VAL A 183 -12.88 6.83 -4.99
C VAL A 183 -14.34 6.79 -5.35
N MET A 184 -14.64 6.29 -6.55
CA MET A 184 -16.01 6.11 -7.02
C MET A 184 -16.48 4.70 -6.67
N GLY A 185 -17.79 4.55 -6.41
CA GLY A 185 -18.44 3.25 -6.48
C GLY A 185 -18.27 2.68 -7.88
N ASN A 186 -17.82 1.44 -7.98
CA ASN A 186 -17.44 0.81 -9.25
C ASN A 186 -18.52 -0.14 -9.81
N GLY A 187 -19.65 -0.30 -9.11
CA GLY A 187 -20.75 -1.19 -9.52
C GLY A 187 -20.45 -2.70 -9.42
N GLU A 188 -19.20 -3.08 -9.13
CA GLU A 188 -18.79 -4.47 -8.89
C GLU A 188 -18.99 -4.87 -7.42
N ASN A 189 -19.06 -3.88 -6.52
CA ASN A 189 -19.31 -4.06 -5.12
C ASN A 189 -20.28 -2.99 -4.62
N ASP A 190 -21.49 -3.40 -4.28
CA ASP A 190 -22.56 -2.50 -3.81
C ASP A 190 -22.29 -1.91 -2.43
N ARG A 191 -21.09 -2.06 -1.84
CA ARG A 191 -20.79 -1.59 -0.48
C ARG A 191 -20.41 -0.11 -0.44
N LEU A 192 -19.64 0.40 -1.40
CA LEU A 192 -19.17 1.78 -1.41
C LEU A 192 -19.94 2.62 -2.44
N ASP A 193 -20.49 3.76 -2.00
CA ASP A 193 -20.99 4.83 -2.88
C ASP A 193 -19.81 5.67 -3.39
N HIS A 194 -19.06 6.27 -2.47
CA HIS A 194 -17.82 6.98 -2.77
C HIS A 194 -16.95 7.12 -1.52
N ALA A 195 -15.68 7.47 -1.73
CA ALA A 195 -14.78 7.84 -0.65
C ALA A 195 -13.90 9.04 -1.02
N MET A 196 -13.53 9.82 0.00
CA MET A 196 -12.56 10.90 -0.10
C MET A 196 -11.41 10.63 0.85
N MET A 197 -10.19 10.89 0.40
CA MET A 197 -8.97 10.74 1.19
C MET A 197 -8.01 11.88 0.92
N ALA A 198 -7.28 12.29 1.94
CA ALA A 198 -6.14 13.18 1.80
C ALA A 198 -5.05 12.79 2.77
N SER A 199 -3.79 12.97 2.38
CA SER A 199 -2.65 12.78 3.26
C SER A 199 -1.55 13.80 2.97
N TYR A 200 -0.82 14.09 4.03
CA TYR A 200 0.35 14.95 4.00
C TYR A 200 1.45 14.29 4.80
N ARG A 201 2.67 14.30 4.23
CA ARG A 201 3.87 13.83 4.90
C ARG A 201 5.01 14.82 4.67
N LEU A 202 5.71 15.15 5.74
CA LEU A 202 6.98 15.86 5.67
C LEU A 202 8.12 14.84 5.59
N ASN A 203 9.12 15.07 4.75
CA ASN A 203 10.31 14.22 4.59
C ASN A 203 11.57 15.04 4.91
N TYR A 204 11.69 15.51 6.16
CA TYR A 204 12.83 16.31 6.60
C TYR A 204 14.10 15.46 6.75
N LYS A 205 15.20 15.95 6.17
CA LYS A 205 16.53 15.36 6.28
C LYS A 205 17.47 16.43 6.85
N GLY A 206 17.86 16.28 8.11
CA GLY A 206 18.84 17.14 8.77
C GLY A 206 20.17 16.45 8.97
N ASP A 207 21.17 17.21 9.42
CA ASP A 207 22.48 16.68 9.78
C ASP A 207 22.39 15.83 11.05
N GLY A 208 22.23 14.53 10.88
CA GLY A 208 22.23 13.57 12.00
C GLY A 208 20.91 12.85 12.22
N PHE A 209 19.81 13.26 11.57
CA PHE A 209 18.52 12.58 11.68
C PHE A 209 17.60 12.84 10.47
N LYS A 210 16.64 11.94 10.29
CA LYS A 210 15.49 12.12 9.40
C LYS A 210 14.24 12.14 10.24
N LEU A 211 13.34 13.07 9.94
CA LEU A 211 12.07 13.24 10.62
C LEU A 211 10.95 13.24 9.56
N SER A 212 9.94 12.42 9.79
CA SER A 212 8.79 12.37 8.90
C SER A 212 7.47 12.25 9.65
N PRO A 213 6.89 13.37 10.12
CA PRO A 213 5.49 13.39 10.51
C PRO A 213 4.60 13.20 9.28
N ALA A 214 3.50 12.49 9.45
CA ALA A 214 2.45 12.38 8.47
C ALA A 214 1.09 12.41 9.14
N ILE A 215 0.12 12.93 8.42
CA ILE A 215 -1.30 12.90 8.75
C ILE A 215 -2.08 12.45 7.52
N ALA A 216 -3.15 11.72 7.74
CA ALA A 216 -4.07 11.31 6.71
C ALA A 216 -5.50 11.33 7.24
N VAL A 217 -6.44 11.70 6.38
CA VAL A 217 -7.87 11.76 6.67
C VAL A 217 -8.62 11.00 5.59
N SER A 218 -9.72 10.36 5.97
CA SER A 218 -10.60 9.69 5.03
C SER A 218 -12.05 9.74 5.46
N GLN A 219 -12.92 9.69 4.47
CA GLN A 219 -14.35 9.49 4.62
C GLN A 219 -14.78 8.45 3.58
N PHE A 220 -15.41 7.38 4.03
CA PHE A 220 -16.05 6.40 3.18
C PHE A 220 -17.55 6.47 3.38
N LYS A 221 -18.31 6.54 2.30
CA LYS A 221 -19.77 6.51 2.33
C LYS A 221 -20.26 5.21 1.73
N ARG A 222 -21.13 4.53 2.46
CA ARG A 222 -21.75 3.28 2.03
C ARG A 222 -22.82 3.58 0.98
N HIS A 223 -23.00 2.69 0.02
CA HIS A 223 -24.19 2.70 -0.83
C HIS A 223 -25.45 2.60 0.05
N ASP A 224 -26.49 3.36 -0.31
CA ASP A 224 -27.70 3.45 0.52
C ASP A 224 -28.46 2.12 0.56
N ASP A 225 -28.49 1.40 -0.56
CA ASP A 225 -29.14 0.09 -0.72
C ASP A 225 -28.41 -1.07 -0.01
N ASN A 226 -27.16 -0.86 0.41
CA ASN A 226 -26.39 -1.90 1.08
C ASN A 226 -26.78 -2.02 2.56
N THR A 227 -27.07 -3.23 3.03
CA THR A 227 -27.46 -3.49 4.43
C THR A 227 -26.43 -4.26 5.25
N ASP A 228 -25.27 -4.62 4.68
CA ASP A 228 -24.27 -5.50 5.30
C ASP A 228 -23.61 -4.91 6.54
N THR A 229 -23.72 -3.59 6.72
CA THR A 229 -23.22 -2.87 7.90
C THR A 229 -24.20 -1.78 8.29
N LYS A 230 -24.45 -1.58 9.58
CA LYS A 230 -25.29 -0.47 10.08
C LYS A 230 -24.63 0.92 9.94
N ARG A 231 -23.39 1.00 9.45
CA ARG A 231 -22.64 2.25 9.27
C ARG A 231 -22.87 2.80 7.87
N LYS A 232 -23.46 4.00 7.77
CA LYS A 232 -23.59 4.73 6.50
C LYS A 232 -22.32 5.47 6.09
N GLN A 233 -21.52 5.84 7.08
CA GLN A 233 -20.31 6.64 6.90
C GLN A 233 -19.22 6.20 7.86
N HIS A 234 -17.98 6.20 7.38
CA HIS A 234 -16.78 5.92 8.16
C HIS A 234 -15.77 7.04 7.97
N ASP A 235 -15.58 7.85 9.01
CA ASP A 235 -14.57 8.91 9.04
C ASP A 235 -13.36 8.45 9.86
N GLN A 236 -12.17 8.70 9.34
CA GLN A 236 -10.92 8.32 9.99
C GLN A 236 -9.87 9.43 9.86
N ILE A 237 -9.11 9.60 10.94
CA ILE A 237 -7.90 10.40 10.97
C ILE A 237 -6.76 9.51 11.47
N MET A 238 -5.64 9.52 10.75
CA MET A 238 -4.41 8.83 11.09
C MET A 238 -3.29 9.85 11.19
N ALA A 239 -2.47 9.76 12.24
CA ALA A 239 -1.26 10.55 12.33
C ALA A 239 -0.13 9.70 12.87
N GLY A 240 1.09 9.92 12.38
CA GLY A 240 2.28 9.19 12.81
C GLY A 240 3.54 10.02 12.62
N VAL A 241 4.60 9.67 13.34
CA VAL A 241 5.91 10.30 13.22
C VAL A 241 6.97 9.20 13.10
N GLU A 242 7.76 9.29 12.03
CA GLU A 242 8.92 8.43 11.81
C GLU A 242 10.21 9.22 12.12
N LEU A 243 11.07 8.68 12.98
CA LEU A 243 12.37 9.26 13.30
C LEU A 243 13.49 8.24 13.01
N SER A 244 14.48 8.64 12.22
CA SER A 244 15.65 7.81 11.88
C SER A 244 16.96 8.56 12.17
N PRO A 245 17.74 8.18 13.19
CA PRO A 245 19.02 8.82 13.49
C PRO A 245 20.16 8.33 12.55
N LYS A 246 21.15 9.19 12.23
CA LYS A 246 22.21 8.91 11.22
C LYS A 246 23.21 7.82 11.61
N TRP A 247 23.42 7.54 12.90
CA TRP A 247 24.25 6.40 13.36
C TRP A 247 23.66 5.04 12.95
N SER A 248 22.42 5.05 12.46
CA SER A 248 21.74 3.93 11.87
C SER A 248 22.18 3.66 10.42
N SER A 249 23.48 3.71 10.09
CA SER A 249 24.02 3.32 8.77
C SER A 249 24.71 1.94 8.76
N CYS A 250 25.12 1.38 9.92
CA CYS A 250 25.87 0.10 9.98
C CYS A 250 25.10 -1.19 10.39
N VAL A 251 23.81 -1.12 10.75
CA VAL A 251 22.92 -2.26 11.13
C VAL A 251 21.82 -2.53 10.02
N PRO A 252 21.12 -3.67 9.92
CA PRO A 252 20.05 -3.79 8.91
C PRO A 252 18.90 -2.78 9.10
N PRO A 253 18.25 -2.26 8.04
CA PRO A 253 17.22 -1.19 8.11
C PRO A 253 16.03 -1.52 9.04
N HIS A 254 15.77 -2.80 9.29
CA HIS A 254 14.68 -3.30 10.14
C HIS A 254 14.88 -3.08 11.66
N GLN A 255 16.08 -2.67 12.12
CA GLN A 255 16.39 -2.45 13.54
C GLN A 255 16.67 -0.98 13.91
N LYS A 256 16.42 -0.04 12.99
CA LYS A 256 17.06 1.28 12.98
C LYS A 256 16.12 2.49 13.03
N THR A 257 14.82 2.26 12.95
CA THR A 257 13.83 3.34 12.90
C THR A 257 12.98 3.26 14.15
N ILE A 258 12.97 4.34 14.94
CA ILE A 258 12.01 4.48 16.04
C ILE A 258 10.74 5.04 15.40
N CYS A 259 9.77 4.17 15.19
CA CYS A 259 8.45 4.55 14.73
C CYS A 259 7.58 4.75 15.96
N PHE A 260 7.13 5.98 16.19
CA PHE A 260 6.03 6.19 17.13
C PHE A 260 4.74 5.79 16.42
N ARG A 261 4.01 4.84 17.03
CA ARG A 261 2.85 4.18 16.44
C ARG A 261 1.85 5.22 15.93
N ALA A 262 1.30 4.97 14.74
CA ALA A 262 0.22 5.78 14.21
C ALA A 262 -0.95 5.81 15.21
N ILE A 263 -1.32 7.01 15.67
CA ILE A 263 -2.53 7.20 16.46
C ILE A 263 -3.67 7.34 15.46
N THR A 264 -4.64 6.43 15.56
CA THR A 264 -5.83 6.44 14.70
C THR A 264 -7.03 6.85 15.53
N PHE A 265 -7.66 7.95 15.16
CA PHE A 265 -8.96 8.35 15.70
C PHE A 265 -10.04 8.02 14.67
N ARG A 266 -11.14 7.40 15.11
CA ARG A 266 -12.25 7.00 14.25
C ARG A 266 -13.53 7.60 14.77
N VAL A 267 -14.30 8.20 13.87
CA VAL A 267 -15.65 8.67 14.15
C VAL A 267 -16.59 7.93 13.20
N SER A 268 -17.64 7.33 13.74
CA SER A 268 -18.59 6.51 12.99
C SER A 268 -19.98 7.04 13.20
N LYS A 269 -20.69 7.37 12.12
CA LYS A 269 -22.12 7.70 12.17
C LYS A 269 -22.95 6.41 12.04
N HIS A 270 -23.84 6.21 13.00
CA HIS A 270 -24.78 5.09 13.05
C HIS A 270 -26.22 5.61 12.91
N ASN A 271 -27.16 4.72 12.57
CA ASN A 271 -28.60 5.05 12.50
C ASN A 271 -29.04 5.72 13.81
N THR A 272 -29.38 7.01 13.74
CA THR A 272 -30.28 7.66 14.69
C THR A 272 -31.63 7.66 14.00
N GLU A 273 -32.37 6.56 14.16
CA GLU A 273 -33.81 6.61 13.97
C GLU A 273 -34.36 7.49 15.10
N HIS A 274 -34.51 8.79 14.81
CA HIS A 274 -35.42 9.62 15.57
C HIS A 274 -36.83 9.17 15.20
N THR A 275 -37.36 8.20 15.94
CA THR A 275 -38.80 7.98 16.01
C THR A 275 -39.39 9.21 16.68
N LEU A 276 -39.86 10.16 15.87
CA LEU A 276 -40.81 11.16 16.32
C LEU A 276 -42.13 10.42 16.57
N CYS A 277 -42.42 10.16 17.83
CA CYS A 277 -43.78 10.00 18.36
C CYS A 277 -44.03 11.16 19.33
#